data_AF-A0A292QMJ4-F1
#
_entry.id   AF-A0A292QMJ4-F1
#
_cell.length_a   1.000
_cell.length_b   1.000
_cell.length_c   1.000
_cell.angle_alpha   90.00
_cell.angle_beta   90.00
_cell.angle_gamma   90.00
#
_symmetry.space_group_name_H-M   'P 1'
#
loop_
_entity.id
_entity.type
_entity.pdbx_description
1 polymer ?
#
loop_
_entity_poly.entity_id
_entity_poly.type
_entity_poly.pdbx_seq_one_letter_code
_entity_poly.pdbx_strand_id
1 'polypeptide(L)'
;MKKVLYSIILFLVVVLFVFVVLFFNMLNKKNLEITLLQQQVTNVSQNSALDKELQECMAKENYTTTGMSKCVEEQSISLENEVTHKVQLLNTKLPNDKLFLLQNSQNKWIEYKKAELLLVQAVLQQRDGTINTNLSSGDNFKFLQRRVDDLSSYLFYLE
;
A
#
# COMPACT_ATOMS: atom_id res chain seq x y z
N MET A 1 41.36 49.88 -0.42
CA MET A 1 41.39 48.68 0.45
C MET A 1 40.01 48.27 0.98
N LYS A 2 39.22 49.15 1.63
CA LYS A 2 37.91 48.78 2.21
C LYS A 2 36.88 48.18 1.22
N LYS A 3 36.77 48.71 0.00
CA LYS A 3 35.84 48.19 -1.04
C LYS A 3 36.18 46.76 -1.50
N VAL A 4 37.48 46.44 -1.61
CA VAL A 4 37.94 45.09 -2.01
C VAL A 4 37.65 44.08 -0.90
N LEU A 5 37.89 44.45 0.35
CA LEU A 5 37.58 43.62 1.53
C LEU A 5 36.06 43.32 1.63
N TYR A 6 35.21 44.32 1.37
CA TYR A 6 33.75 44.15 1.39
C TYR A 6 33.27 43.19 0.29
N SER A 7 33.88 43.26 -0.90
CA SER A 7 33.57 42.37 -2.01
C SER A 7 33.96 40.91 -1.72
N ILE A 8 35.09 40.69 -1.04
CA ILE A 8 35.53 39.35 -0.63
C ILE A 8 34.60 38.77 0.44
N ILE A 9 34.21 39.57 1.43
CA ILE A 9 33.28 39.14 2.49
C ILE A 9 31.91 38.79 1.88
N LEU A 10 31.39 39.61 0.97
CA LEU A 10 30.12 39.34 0.30
C LEU A 10 30.17 38.03 -0.52
N PHE A 11 31.26 37.81 -1.25
CA PHE A 11 31.45 36.57 -2.01
C PHE A 11 31.49 35.33 -1.09
N LEU A 12 32.22 35.41 0.03
CA LEU A 12 32.27 34.33 1.02
C LEU A 12 30.89 34.03 1.60
N VAL A 13 30.10 35.06 1.95
CA VAL A 13 28.73 34.89 2.46
C VAL A 13 27.83 34.20 1.43
N VAL A 14 27.92 34.58 0.15
CA VAL A 14 27.15 33.95 -0.93
C VAL A 14 27.55 32.48 -1.12
N VAL A 15 28.85 32.18 -1.14
CA VAL A 15 29.35 30.79 -1.25
C VAL A 15 28.85 29.95 -0.08
N LEU A 16 28.92 30.49 1.13
CA LEU A 16 28.48 29.79 2.35
C LEU A 16 26.97 29.54 2.32
N PHE A 17 26.18 30.51 1.85
CA PHE A 17 24.75 30.35 1.65
C PHE A 17 24.42 29.25 0.63
N VAL A 18 25.11 29.21 -0.52
CA VAL A 18 24.92 28.17 -1.52
C VAL A 18 25.25 26.79 -0.96
N PHE A 19 26.35 26.66 -0.20
CA PHE A 19 26.71 25.40 0.46
C PHE A 19 25.65 24.94 1.45
N VAL A 20 25.10 25.86 2.25
CA VAL A 20 24.02 25.57 3.20
C VAL A 20 22.78 25.07 2.46
N VAL A 21 22.37 25.74 1.38
CA VAL A 21 21.20 25.31 0.57
C VAL A 21 21.42 23.92 -0.03
N LEU A 22 22.59 23.65 -0.61
CA LEU A 22 22.92 22.34 -1.16
C LEU A 22 22.94 21.24 -0.09
N PHE A 23 23.49 21.55 1.09
CA PHE A 23 23.53 20.62 2.21
C PHE A 23 22.12 20.29 2.73
N PHE A 24 21.26 21.30 2.91
CA PHE A 24 19.86 21.07 3.29
C PHE A 24 19.10 20.25 2.24
N ASN A 25 19.34 20.49 0.95
CA ASN A 25 18.70 19.72 -0.12
C ASN A 25 19.13 18.24 -0.09
N MET A 26 20.42 17.96 0.15
CA MET A 26 20.90 16.59 0.34
C MET A 26 20.30 15.90 1.58
N LEU A 27 20.14 16.63 2.69
CA LEU A 27 19.50 16.10 3.90
C LEU A 27 18.03 15.75 3.65
N ASN A 28 17.27 16.62 2.98
CA ASN A 28 15.88 16.35 2.64
C ASN A 28 15.72 15.10 1.76
N LYS A 29 16.60 14.92 0.77
CA LYS A 29 16.57 13.71 -0.08
C LYS A 29 16.81 12.43 0.72
N LYS A 30 17.81 12.43 1.62
CA LYS A 30 18.11 11.26 2.46
C LYS A 30 16.98 10.94 3.44
N ASN A 31 16.32 11.95 4.01
CA ASN A 31 15.18 11.74 4.89
C ASN A 31 14.02 11.07 4.14
N LEU A 32 13.74 11.50 2.90
CA LEU A 32 12.70 10.88 2.06
C LEU A 32 13.00 9.39 1.77
N GLU A 33 14.26 9.05 1.48
CA GLU A 33 14.69 7.66 1.27
C GLU A 33 14.51 6.81 2.54
N ILE A 34 14.80 7.38 3.73
CA ILE A 34 14.60 6.68 5.01
C ILE A 34 13.11 6.43 5.27
N THR A 35 12.24 7.40 5.02
CA THR A 35 10.79 7.25 5.22
C THR A 35 10.21 6.18 4.29
N LEU A 36 10.63 6.14 3.02
CA LEU A 36 10.26 5.09 2.06
C LEU A 36 10.68 3.69 2.55
N LEU A 37 11.90 3.55 3.05
CA LEU A 37 12.39 2.27 3.59
C LEU A 37 11.61 1.83 4.83
N GLN A 38 11.29 2.77 5.73
CA GLN A 38 10.47 2.48 6.91
C GLN A 38 9.07 1.99 6.54
N GLN A 39 8.46 2.59 5.52
CA GLN A 39 7.16 2.12 5.00
C GLN A 39 7.26 0.70 4.41
N GLN A 40 8.28 0.42 3.60
CA GLN A 40 8.49 -0.93 3.06
C GLN A 40 8.68 -1.97 4.17
N VAL A 41 9.46 -1.66 5.20
CA VAL A 41 9.67 -2.55 6.35
C VAL A 41 8.37 -2.78 7.11
N THR A 42 7.54 -1.74 7.28
CA THR A 42 6.24 -1.84 7.96
C THR A 42 5.28 -2.73 7.18
N ASN A 43 5.20 -2.56 5.85
CA ASN A 43 4.36 -3.40 5.00
C ASN A 43 4.80 -4.88 5.03
N VAL A 44 6.11 -5.15 4.99
CA VAL A 44 6.66 -6.52 5.10
C VAL A 44 6.33 -7.14 6.46
N SER A 45 6.43 -6.37 7.55
CA SER A 45 6.08 -6.82 8.90
C SER A 45 4.60 -7.17 9.03
N GLN A 46 3.72 -6.33 8.48
CA GLN A 46 2.27 -6.58 8.47
C GLN A 46 1.92 -7.84 7.67
N ASN A 47 2.52 -8.02 6.48
CA ASN A 47 2.34 -9.24 5.68
C ASN A 47 2.82 -10.48 6.45
N SER A 48 3.95 -10.40 7.15
CA SER A 48 4.44 -11.51 7.97
C SER A 48 3.51 -11.86 9.14
N ALA A 49 2.84 -10.87 9.74
CA ALA A 49 1.86 -11.10 10.81
C ALA A 49 0.59 -11.75 10.26
N LEU A 50 0.08 -11.26 9.12
CA LEU A 50 -1.07 -11.80 8.41
C LEU A 50 -0.83 -13.25 7.97
N ASP A 51 0.36 -13.54 7.43
CA ASP A 51 0.79 -14.89 7.05
C ASP A 51 0.82 -15.83 8.26
N LYS A 52 1.30 -15.34 9.40
CA LYS A 52 1.34 -16.12 10.65
C LYS A 52 -0.07 -16.47 11.13
N GLU A 53 -0.98 -15.51 11.16
CA GLU A 53 -2.38 -15.75 11.54
C GLU A 53 -3.05 -16.76 10.61
N LEU A 54 -2.78 -16.66 9.31
CA LEU A 54 -3.31 -17.59 8.32
C LEU A 54 -2.78 -19.01 8.53
N GLN A 55 -1.47 -19.16 8.77
CA GLN A 55 -0.87 -20.47 9.07
C GLN A 55 -1.42 -21.08 10.37
N GLU A 56 -1.60 -20.26 11.41
CA GLU A 56 -2.20 -20.71 12.67
C GLU A 56 -3.66 -21.16 12.48
N CYS A 57 -4.44 -20.46 11.65
CA CYS A 57 -5.80 -20.88 11.31
C CYS A 57 -5.80 -22.21 10.54
N MET A 58 -4.97 -22.32 9.49
CA MET A 58 -4.88 -23.53 8.68
C MET A 58 -4.46 -24.75 9.50
N ALA A 59 -3.55 -24.56 10.46
CA ALA A 59 -3.15 -25.59 11.41
C ALA A 59 -4.31 -26.06 12.29
N LYS A 60 -5.16 -25.13 12.80
CA LYS A 60 -6.35 -25.47 13.59
C LYS A 60 -7.39 -26.24 12.78
N GLU A 61 -7.50 -25.93 11.50
CA GLU A 61 -8.42 -26.59 10.56
C GLU A 61 -7.81 -27.86 9.91
N ASN A 62 -6.69 -28.35 10.45
CA ASN A 62 -5.96 -29.55 10.02
C ASN A 62 -5.60 -29.57 8.52
N TYR A 63 -5.42 -28.40 7.91
CA TYR A 63 -5.09 -28.26 6.49
C TYR A 63 -6.07 -28.98 5.55
N THR A 64 -7.33 -29.15 5.96
CA THR A 64 -8.35 -29.64 5.05
C THR A 64 -8.62 -28.59 3.98
N THR A 65 -9.00 -28.99 2.76
CA THR A 65 -9.29 -28.03 1.69
C THR A 65 -10.35 -27.01 2.10
N THR A 66 -11.47 -27.47 2.67
CA THR A 66 -12.53 -26.59 3.18
C THR A 66 -12.06 -25.69 4.31
N GLY A 67 -11.23 -26.22 5.22
CA GLY A 67 -10.67 -25.47 6.32
C GLY A 67 -9.72 -24.37 5.87
N MET A 68 -8.83 -24.67 4.92
CA MET A 68 -7.90 -23.71 4.35
C MET A 68 -8.62 -22.61 3.57
N SER A 69 -9.60 -22.95 2.72
CA SER A 69 -10.39 -21.94 2.01
C SER A 69 -11.13 -21.02 2.98
N LYS A 70 -11.71 -21.58 4.05
CA LYS A 70 -12.38 -20.81 5.11
C LYS A 70 -11.43 -19.85 5.82
N CYS A 71 -10.24 -20.29 6.21
CA CYS A 71 -9.24 -19.41 6.82
C CYS A 71 -8.87 -18.22 5.92
N VAL A 72 -8.73 -18.47 4.62
CA VAL A 72 -8.42 -17.41 3.64
C VAL A 72 -9.60 -16.47 3.43
N GLU A 73 -10.82 -17.00 3.41
CA GLU A 73 -12.05 -16.19 3.32
C GLU A 73 -12.22 -15.28 4.53
N GLU A 74 -12.02 -15.80 5.74
CA GLU A 74 -12.08 -15.02 6.98
C GLU A 74 -11.08 -13.87 6.95
N GLN A 75 -9.84 -14.11 6.51
CA GLN A 75 -8.88 -13.01 6.37
C GLN A 75 -9.14 -12.08 5.20
N SER A 76 -9.78 -12.55 4.15
CA SER A 76 -10.24 -11.67 3.07
C SER A 76 -11.22 -10.62 3.59
N ILE A 77 -12.09 -10.97 4.55
CA ILE A 77 -13.01 -10.01 5.18
C ILE A 77 -12.24 -8.90 5.92
N SER A 78 -11.17 -9.25 6.63
CA SER A 78 -10.28 -8.27 7.28
C SER A 78 -9.67 -7.30 6.26
N LEU A 79 -9.21 -7.80 5.11
CA LEU A 79 -8.68 -6.95 4.04
C LEU A 79 -9.75 -6.07 3.39
N GLU A 80 -10.99 -6.54 3.24
CA GLU A 80 -12.09 -5.70 2.74
C GLU A 80 -12.40 -4.51 3.67
N ASN A 81 -12.38 -4.76 4.98
CA ASN A 81 -12.52 -3.72 5.99
C ASN A 81 -11.35 -2.73 5.91
N GLU A 82 -10.13 -3.22 5.71
CA GLU A 82 -8.96 -2.38 5.57
C GLU A 82 -8.99 -1.52 4.29
N VAL A 83 -9.42 -2.07 3.14
CA VAL A 83 -9.68 -1.29 1.92
C VAL A 83 -10.65 -0.14 2.21
N THR A 84 -11.76 -0.44 2.89
CA THR A 84 -12.77 0.56 3.25
C THR A 84 -12.18 1.64 4.16
N HIS A 85 -11.43 1.23 5.17
CA HIS A 85 -10.77 2.14 6.10
C HIS A 85 -9.78 3.09 5.38
N LYS A 86 -8.93 2.57 4.50
CA LYS A 86 -7.96 3.41 3.77
C LYS A 86 -8.63 4.36 2.77
N VAL A 87 -9.71 3.93 2.13
CA VAL A 87 -10.53 4.85 1.29
C VAL A 87 -11.09 5.98 2.12
N GLN A 88 -11.63 5.69 3.32
CA GLN A 88 -12.13 6.73 4.23
C GLN A 88 -11.02 7.69 4.64
N LEU A 89 -9.81 7.18 4.93
CA LEU A 89 -8.66 8.01 5.29
C LEU A 89 -8.17 8.88 4.12
N LEU A 90 -8.17 8.35 2.89
CA LEU A 90 -7.87 9.17 1.70
C LEU A 90 -8.93 10.24 1.49
N ASN A 91 -10.19 9.94 1.78
CA ASN A 91 -11.28 10.91 1.67
C ASN A 91 -11.16 12.07 2.68
N THR A 92 -10.45 11.90 3.80
CA THR A 92 -10.18 12.99 4.76
C THR A 92 -8.89 13.77 4.44
N LYS A 93 -7.96 13.18 3.69
CA LYS A 93 -6.67 13.81 3.34
C LYS A 93 -6.68 14.52 1.98
N LEU A 94 -7.49 14.06 1.02
CA LEU A 94 -7.51 14.64 -0.32
C LEU A 94 -8.27 15.99 -0.35
N PRO A 95 -7.85 16.93 -1.21
CA PRO A 95 -8.61 18.14 -1.49
C PRO A 95 -10.01 17.83 -2.03
N ASN A 96 -11.00 18.66 -1.68
CA ASN A 96 -12.40 18.47 -2.09
C ASN A 96 -12.57 18.35 -3.61
N ASP A 97 -11.78 19.09 -4.41
CA ASP A 97 -11.83 19.03 -5.88
C ASP A 97 -11.23 17.74 -6.46
N LYS A 98 -10.59 16.90 -5.65
CA LYS A 98 -10.01 15.60 -6.05
C LYS A 98 -10.79 14.40 -5.54
N LEU A 99 -11.73 14.59 -4.60
CA LEU A 99 -12.51 13.48 -4.02
C LEU A 99 -13.28 12.66 -5.06
N PHE A 100 -13.77 13.30 -6.12
CA PHE A 100 -14.45 12.60 -7.20
C PHE A 100 -13.56 11.56 -7.89
N LEU A 101 -12.24 11.79 -7.98
CA LEU A 101 -11.29 10.85 -8.57
C LEU A 101 -11.14 9.60 -7.70
N LEU A 102 -11.05 9.78 -6.37
CA LEU A 102 -11.00 8.67 -5.42
C LEU A 102 -12.28 7.82 -5.50
N GLN A 103 -13.45 8.47 -5.46
CA GLN A 103 -14.74 7.80 -5.51
C GLN A 103 -14.94 7.04 -6.82
N ASN A 104 -14.65 7.68 -7.96
CA ASN A 104 -14.75 7.04 -9.27
C ASN A 104 -13.78 5.86 -9.42
N SER A 105 -12.53 6.01 -8.96
CA SER A 105 -11.53 4.92 -8.95
C SER A 105 -12.01 3.75 -8.09
N GLN A 106 -12.50 4.02 -6.88
CA GLN A 106 -12.99 2.98 -5.97
C GLN A 106 -14.22 2.26 -6.52
N ASN A 107 -15.20 2.99 -7.09
CA ASN A 107 -16.40 2.39 -7.67
C ASN A 107 -16.05 1.47 -8.84
N LYS A 108 -15.18 1.92 -9.75
CA LYS A 108 -14.70 1.08 -10.86
C LYS A 108 -13.92 -0.14 -10.39
N TRP A 109 -13.15 -0.01 -9.32
CA TRP A 109 -12.46 -1.15 -8.71
C TRP A 109 -13.45 -2.17 -8.12
N ILE A 110 -14.55 -1.72 -7.48
CA ILE A 110 -15.61 -2.62 -6.97
C ILE A 110 -16.29 -3.37 -8.13
N GLU A 111 -16.61 -2.67 -9.22
CA GLU A 111 -17.17 -3.28 -10.43
C GLU A 111 -16.22 -4.31 -11.04
N TYR A 112 -14.94 -3.95 -11.17
CA TYR A 112 -13.90 -4.86 -11.63
C TYR A 112 -13.75 -6.08 -10.73
N LYS A 113 -13.71 -5.91 -9.40
CA LYS A 113 -13.67 -7.01 -8.42
C LYS A 113 -14.81 -7.99 -8.67
N LYS A 114 -16.04 -7.48 -8.80
CA LYS A 114 -17.22 -8.30 -9.03
C LYS A 114 -17.11 -9.08 -10.35
N ALA A 115 -16.71 -8.42 -11.42
CA ALA A 115 -16.56 -9.05 -12.73
C ALA A 115 -15.48 -10.13 -12.72
N GLU A 116 -14.33 -9.84 -12.10
CA GLU A 116 -13.20 -10.76 -11.99
C GLU A 116 -13.54 -12.00 -11.17
N LEU A 117 -14.21 -11.84 -10.02
CA LEU A 117 -14.62 -12.98 -9.18
C LEU A 117 -15.62 -13.90 -9.91
N LEU A 118 -16.55 -13.33 -10.68
CA LEU A 118 -17.48 -14.12 -11.50
C LEU A 118 -16.73 -14.88 -12.60
N LEU A 119 -15.73 -14.25 -13.23
CA LEU A 119 -14.91 -14.89 -14.26
C LEU A 119 -14.08 -16.04 -13.67
N VAL A 120 -13.38 -15.80 -12.56
CA VAL A 120 -12.59 -16.82 -11.85
C VAL A 120 -13.47 -18.00 -11.45
N GLN A 121 -14.64 -17.74 -10.87
CA GLN A 121 -15.59 -18.79 -10.53
C GLN A 121 -16.02 -19.60 -11.75
N ALA A 122 -16.38 -18.94 -12.86
CA ALA A 122 -16.79 -19.62 -14.09
C ALA A 122 -15.67 -20.48 -14.69
N VAL A 123 -14.41 -20.01 -14.65
CA VAL A 123 -13.23 -20.75 -15.12
C VAL A 123 -12.95 -21.97 -14.23
N LEU A 124 -13.02 -21.80 -12.91
CA LEU A 124 -12.73 -22.86 -11.95
C LEU A 124 -13.84 -23.93 -11.91
N GLN A 125 -15.09 -23.58 -12.19
CA GLN A 125 -16.20 -24.54 -12.33
C GLN A 125 -16.00 -25.53 -13.50
N GLN A 126 -15.14 -25.20 -14.47
CA GLN A 126 -14.78 -26.12 -15.57
C GLN A 126 -13.73 -27.17 -15.16
N ARG A 127 -13.25 -27.12 -13.92
CA ARG A 127 -12.20 -27.99 -13.39
C ARG A 127 -12.74 -28.84 -12.25
N ASP A 128 -12.42 -30.12 -12.26
CA ASP A 128 -12.71 -31.01 -11.15
C ASP A 128 -11.72 -30.80 -10.00
N GLY A 129 -12.15 -31.16 -8.79
CA GLY A 129 -11.31 -31.18 -7.59
C GLY A 129 -11.56 -30.02 -6.65
N THR A 130 -11.49 -30.32 -5.35
CA THR A 130 -11.71 -29.33 -4.29
C THR A 130 -10.60 -28.30 -4.21
N ILE A 131 -9.41 -28.58 -4.76
CA ILE A 131 -8.28 -27.62 -4.77
C ILE A 131 -8.66 -26.27 -5.41
N ASN A 132 -9.64 -26.26 -6.32
CA ASN A 132 -10.11 -25.05 -6.97
C ASN A 132 -10.75 -24.07 -5.98
N THR A 133 -11.30 -24.52 -4.85
CA THR A 133 -11.81 -23.60 -3.82
C THR A 133 -10.68 -22.83 -3.17
N ASN A 134 -9.57 -23.50 -2.82
CA ASN A 134 -8.37 -22.85 -2.29
C ASN A 134 -7.76 -21.85 -3.27
N LEU A 135 -7.72 -22.21 -4.56
CA LEU A 135 -7.24 -21.29 -5.60
C LEU A 135 -8.12 -20.04 -5.66
N SER A 136 -9.45 -20.21 -5.73
CA SER A 136 -10.40 -19.10 -5.77
C SER A 136 -10.26 -18.18 -4.55
N SER A 137 -10.23 -18.74 -3.33
CA SER A 137 -10.13 -17.96 -2.10
C SER A 137 -8.77 -17.25 -2.03
N GLY A 138 -7.68 -17.91 -2.42
CA GLY A 138 -6.33 -17.33 -2.47
C GLY A 138 -6.20 -16.18 -3.47
N ASP A 139 -6.80 -16.30 -4.65
CA ASP A 139 -6.78 -15.25 -5.66
C ASP A 139 -7.58 -14.02 -5.20
N ASN A 140 -8.74 -14.22 -4.57
CA ASN A 140 -9.52 -13.13 -3.97
C ASN A 140 -8.72 -12.40 -2.88
N PHE A 141 -8.08 -13.16 -1.97
CA PHE A 141 -7.24 -12.59 -0.93
C PHE A 141 -6.12 -11.70 -1.51
N LYS A 142 -5.37 -12.21 -2.50
CA LYS A 142 -4.29 -11.43 -3.16
C LYS A 142 -4.84 -10.20 -3.88
N PHE A 143 -6.03 -10.30 -4.46
CA PHE A 143 -6.68 -9.17 -5.12
C PHE A 143 -6.98 -8.03 -4.13
N LEU A 144 -7.49 -8.37 -2.94
CA LEU A 144 -7.75 -7.41 -1.87
C LEU A 144 -6.46 -6.81 -1.32
N GLN A 145 -5.45 -7.64 -1.08
CA GLN A 145 -4.14 -7.20 -0.58
C GLN A 145 -3.50 -6.16 -1.52
N ARG A 146 -3.52 -6.39 -2.83
CA ARG A 146 -3.03 -5.39 -3.80
C ARG A 146 -3.75 -4.04 -3.68
N ARG A 147 -5.06 -4.03 -3.44
CA ARG A 147 -5.80 -2.78 -3.26
C ARG A 147 -5.42 -2.08 -1.96
N VAL A 148 -5.22 -2.83 -0.89
CA VAL A 148 -4.71 -2.32 0.40
C VAL A 148 -3.35 -1.64 0.19
N ASP A 149 -2.45 -2.27 -0.57
CA ASP A 149 -1.12 -1.74 -0.88
C ASP A 149 -1.18 -0.45 -1.73
N ASP A 150 -2.02 -0.44 -2.77
CA ASP A 150 -2.23 0.75 -3.62
C ASP A 150 -2.70 1.94 -2.77
N LEU A 151 -3.72 1.73 -1.93
CA LEU A 151 -4.30 2.77 -1.10
C LEU A 151 -3.32 3.25 -0.02
N SER A 152 -2.54 2.34 0.56
CA SER A 152 -1.45 2.68 1.49
C SER A 152 -0.39 3.54 0.82
N SER A 153 -0.05 3.23 -0.43
CA SER A 153 0.92 4.00 -1.21
C SER A 153 0.40 5.42 -1.47
N TYR A 154 -0.87 5.58 -1.81
CA TYR A 154 -1.48 6.91 -1.97
C TYR A 154 -1.49 7.71 -0.67
N LEU A 155 -1.78 7.07 0.46
CA LEU A 155 -1.75 7.72 1.77
C LEU A 155 -0.36 8.24 2.10
N PHE A 156 0.67 7.44 1.81
CA PHE A 156 2.06 7.83 2.00
C PHE A 156 2.48 9.01 1.10
N TYR A 157 2.04 9.05 -0.16
CA TYR A 157 2.33 10.19 -1.04
C TYR A 157 1.67 11.51 -0.59
N LEU A 158 0.72 11.46 0.35
CA LEU A 158 0.04 12.62 0.91
C LEU A 158 0.57 13.04 2.30
N GLU A 159 1.51 12.29 2.87
CA GLU A 159 2.23 12.63 4.11
C GLU A 159 3.44 13.52 3.83
#